data_AF-A0A537SH28-F1
#
_entry.id   AF-A0A537SH28-F1
#
_cell.length_a   1.000
_cell.length_b   1.000
_cell.length_c   1.000
_cell.angle_alpha   90.00
_cell.angle_beta   90.00
_cell.angle_gamma   90.00
#
_symmetry.space_group_name_H-M   'P 1'
#
loop_
_entity.id
_entity.type
_entity.pdbx_description
1 polymer ?
#
loop_
_entity_poly.entity_id
_entity_poly.type
_entity_poly.pdbx_seq_one_letter_code
_entity_poly.pdbx_strand_id
1 'polypeptide(L)' 'PRQNRWNSLRQIPATTAESDAFSRDLKHRGFSFVGSTVIYAHMQAVGMVNDHVVDCYRYRDVRRLRTPT' A
#
# COMPACT_ATOMS: atom_id res chain seq x y z
N PRO A 1 -5.50 0.03 7.88
CA PRO A 1 -4.59 0.63 6.88
C PRO A 1 -3.43 1.37 7.54
N ARG A 2 -2.20 1.27 7.02
CA ARG A 2 -1.11 2.20 7.35
C ARG A 2 -1.41 3.57 6.74
N GLN A 3 -1.30 4.64 7.53
CA GLN A 3 -1.64 6.00 7.09
C GLN A 3 -0.36 6.80 6.83
N ASN A 4 0.03 6.95 5.56
CA ASN A 4 1.21 7.74 5.19
C ASN A 4 0.85 9.23 4.98
N ARG A 5 1.87 10.07 4.78
CA ARG A 5 1.75 11.53 4.65
C ARG A 5 2.69 12.08 3.58
N TRP A 6 2.62 11.51 2.38
CA TRP A 6 3.44 11.93 1.26
C TRP A 6 2.99 13.29 0.73
N ASN A 7 3.93 14.22 0.55
CA ASN A 7 3.64 15.53 -0.04
C ASN A 7 3.68 15.51 -1.57
N SER A 8 4.24 14.46 -2.17
CA SER A 8 4.24 14.28 -3.62
C SER A 8 4.41 12.80 -3.98
N LEU A 9 4.03 12.43 -5.21
CA LEU A 9 4.16 11.07 -5.73
C LEU A 9 5.61 10.57 -5.73
N ARG A 10 6.59 11.46 -5.89
CA ARG A 10 8.03 11.10 -5.91
C ARG A 10 8.55 10.56 -4.58
N GLN A 11 7.84 10.83 -3.48
CA GLN A 11 8.21 10.34 -2.15
C GLN A 11 7.67 8.93 -1.89
N ILE A 12 6.70 8.47 -2.68
CA ILE A 12 6.13 7.13 -2.55
C ILE A 12 7.18 6.14 -3.09
N PRO A 13 7.67 5.20 -2.27
CA PRO A 13 8.67 4.24 -2.73
C PRO A 13 8.06 3.24 -3.71
N ALA A 14 8.88 2.52 -4.47
CA ALA A 14 8.39 1.44 -5.33
C ALA A 14 8.07 0.16 -4.55
N THR A 15 8.67 -0.02 -3.38
CA THR A 15 8.51 -1.16 -2.47
C THR A 15 8.65 -0.72 -1.02
N THR A 16 8.25 -1.59 -0.09
CA THR A 16 8.41 -1.41 1.36
C THR A 16 8.90 -2.72 1.99
N ALA A 17 9.43 -2.66 3.21
CA ALA A 17 9.81 -3.88 3.94
C ALA A 17 8.61 -4.83 4.12
N GLU A 18 7.42 -4.27 4.31
CA GLU A 18 6.16 -5.01 4.42
C GLU A 18 5.79 -5.68 3.09
N SER A 19 5.88 -4.98 1.96
CA SER A 19 5.61 -5.58 0.64
C SER A 19 6.65 -6.63 0.26
N ASP A 20 7.91 -6.47 0.69
CA ASP A 20 8.96 -7.46 0.48
C ASP A 20 8.66 -8.76 1.25
N ALA A 21 8.27 -8.64 2.52
CA ALA A 21 7.88 -9.77 3.35
C ALA A 21 6.64 -10.48 2.78
N PHE A 22 5.63 -9.70 2.37
CA PHE A 22 4.41 -10.25 1.82
C PHE A 22 4.63 -10.93 0.45
N SER A 23 5.42 -10.33 -0.44
CA SER A 23 5.86 -10.96 -1.69
C SER A 23 6.57 -12.31 -1.42
N ARG A 24 7.47 -12.37 -0.43
CA ARG A 24 8.17 -13.63 -0.09
C ARG A 24 7.20 -14.71 0.40
N ASP A 25 6.26 -14.36 1.27
CA ASP A 25 5.26 -15.31 1.79
C ASP A 25 4.35 -15.83 0.66
N LEU A 26 3.87 -14.97 -0.24
CA LEU A 26 3.06 -15.38 -1.38
C LEU A 26 3.82 -16.30 -2.34
N LYS A 27 5.09 -15.98 -2.64
CA LYS A 27 5.94 -16.86 -3.46
C LYS A 27 6.11 -18.23 -2.81
N HIS A 28 6.34 -18.28 -1.50
CA HIS A 28 6.44 -19.53 -0.75
C HIS A 28 5.14 -20.36 -0.80
N ARG A 29 3.98 -19.69 -0.84
CA ARG A 29 2.66 -20.32 -1.00
C ARG A 29 2.33 -20.71 -2.45
N GLY A 30 3.25 -20.55 -3.40
CA GLY A 30 3.08 -20.96 -4.79
C GLY A 30 2.44 -19.93 -5.71
N PHE A 31 2.26 -18.68 -5.26
CA PHE A 31 1.78 -17.61 -6.14
C PHE A 31 2.89 -17.16 -7.11
N SER A 32 2.50 -16.85 -8.35
CA SER A 32 3.36 -16.30 -9.39
C SER A 32 3.02 -14.83 -9.66
N PHE A 33 3.93 -14.08 -10.30
CA PHE A 33 3.78 -12.64 -10.59
C PHE A 33 3.57 -11.72 -9.38
N VAL A 34 3.91 -12.19 -8.18
CA VAL A 34 3.78 -11.46 -6.91
C VAL A 34 5.10 -10.81 -6.48
N GLY A 35 5.74 -10.06 -7.38
CA GLY A 35 6.93 -9.27 -7.03
C GLY A 35 6.59 -8.16 -6.02
N SER A 36 7.57 -7.71 -5.22
CA SER A 36 7.32 -6.72 -4.15
C SER A 36 6.66 -5.43 -4.64
N THR A 37 7.02 -4.92 -5.81
CA THR A 37 6.36 -3.74 -6.42
C THR A 37 4.89 -4.01 -6.73
N VAL A 38 4.56 -5.19 -7.27
CA VAL A 38 3.18 -5.61 -7.54
C VAL A 38 2.40 -5.71 -6.22
N ILE A 39 3.03 -6.27 -5.19
CA ILE A 39 2.40 -6.40 -3.87
C ILE A 39 2.22 -5.05 -3.19
N TYR A 40 3.16 -4.13 -3.31
CA TYR A 40 2.98 -2.79 -2.77
C TYR A 40 1.85 -2.04 -3.47
N ALA A 41 1.79 -2.13 -4.81
CA ALA A 41 0.66 -1.59 -5.58
C ALA A 41 -0.67 -2.23 -5.19
N HIS A 42 -0.69 -3.55 -4.94
CA HIS A 42 -1.88 -4.24 -4.42
C HIS A 42 -2.29 -3.71 -3.04
N MET A 43 -1.34 -3.59 -2.11
CA MET A 43 -1.57 -3.04 -0.77
C MET A 43 -2.16 -1.62 -0.82
N GLN A 44 -1.72 -0.80 -1.77
CA GLN A 44 -2.29 0.53 -2.03
C GLN A 44 -3.73 0.43 -2.55
N ALA A 45 -3.97 -0.42 -3.55
CA ALA A 45 -5.27 -0.55 -4.21
C ALA A 45 -6.37 -1.08 -3.28
N VAL A 46 -6.06 -2.06 -2.43
CA VAL A 46 -7.03 -2.69 -1.53
C VAL A 46 -7.14 -2.00 -0.17
N GLY A 47 -6.44 -0.89 0.03
CA GLY A 47 -6.53 -0.09 1.25
C GLY A 47 -5.81 -0.72 2.46
N MET A 48 -4.79 -1.54 2.25
CA MET A 48 -3.85 -1.92 3.32
C MET A 48 -2.96 -0.74 3.71
N VAL A 49 -2.66 0.16 2.76
CA VAL A 49 -1.99 1.43 2.98
C VAL A 49 -2.79 2.57 2.35
N ASN A 50 -2.79 3.74 2.99
CA ASN A 50 -3.30 4.98 2.42
C ASN A 50 -2.11 5.83 1.96
N ASP A 51 -1.80 5.74 0.67
CA ASP A 51 -0.72 6.48 0.01
C ASP A 51 -1.24 7.64 -0.86
N HIS A 52 -2.51 8.02 -0.71
CA HIS A 52 -2.94 9.31 -1.23
C HIS A 52 -1.99 10.39 -0.70
N VAL A 53 -1.48 11.23 -1.61
CA VAL A 53 -0.71 12.42 -1.23
C VAL A 53 -1.59 13.36 -0.41
N VAL A 54 -0.98 14.13 0.51
CA VAL A 54 -1.72 14.90 1.53
C VAL A 54 -2.67 15.95 0.95
N ASP A 55 -2.41 16.42 -0.27
CA ASP A 55 -3.21 17.38 -1.04
C ASP A 55 -4.28 16.72 -1.90
N CYS A 56 -4.30 15.39 -2.01
CA CYS A 56 -5.38 14.66 -2.67
C CYS A 56 -6.70 14.90 -1.96
N TYR A 57 -7.75 15.26 -2.70
CA TYR A 57 -9.08 15.52 -2.16
C TYR A 57 -9.66 14.33 -1.36
N ARG A 58 -9.21 13.09 -1.65
CA ARG A 58 -9.61 11.86 -0.96
C ARG A 58 -8.78 11.53 0.26
N TYR A 59 -7.63 12.18 0.49
CA TYR A 59 -6.69 11.82 1.56
C TYR A 59 -7.38 11.76 2.93
N ARG A 60 -8.14 12.81 3.26
CA ARG A 60 -8.87 12.91 4.53
C ARG A 60 -10.03 11.93 4.61
N ASP A 61 -10.75 11.73 3.51
CA ASP A 61 -11.90 10.82 3.47
C ASP A 61 -11.46 9.38 3.67
N VAL A 62 -10.48 8.92 2.89
CA VAL A 62 -9.94 7.55 2.96
C VAL A 62 -9.32 7.28 4.32
N ARG A 63 -8.64 8.27 4.92
CA ARG A 63 -8.11 8.16 6.28
C ARG A 63 -9.21 7.96 7.35
N ARG A 64 -10.42 8.45 7.11
CA ARG A 64 -11.57 8.33 8.03
C ARG A 64 -12.39 7.07 7.81
N LEU A 65 -12.22 6.37 6.68
CA LEU A 65 -12.87 5.08 6.45
C LEU A 65 -12.35 4.07 7.47
N ARG A 66 -13.19 3.76 8.47
CA ARG A 66 -12.98 2.62 9.35
C ARG A 66 -13.46 1.38 8.61
N THR A 67 -12.62 0.37 8.48
CA THR A 67 -13.12 -0.99 8.23
C THR A 67 -13.92 -1.37 9.49
N PRO A 68 -15.19 -1.81 9.37
CA PRO A 68 -15.91 -2.35 10.51
C PRO A 68 -15.08 -3.49 11.12
N THR A 69 -14.81 -3.39 12.42
CA THR A 69 -14.21 -4.45 13.24
C THR A 69 -15.08 -5.69 13.25
#